data_AF-A0A7S2VEW0-F1
#
_entry.id   AF-A0A7S2VEW0-F1
#
_cell.length_a   1.000
_cell.length_b   1.000
_cell.length_c   1.000
_cell.angle_alpha   90.00
_cell.angle_beta   90.00
_cell.angle_gamma   90.00
#
_symmetry.space_group_name_H-M   'P 1'
#
loop_
_entity.id
_entity.type
_entity.pdbx_description
1 polymer ?
#
loop_
_entity_poly.entity_id
_entity_poly.type
_entity_poly.pdbx_seq_one_letter_code
_entity_poly.pdbx_strand_id
1 'polypeptide(L)'
;ALRRLYYLRRGPLLNPGPMRSLDDRAEIRSLFIRFPMEDCLCMMAPLLWRCGPNEPDLEEIPPETLALWGNSVIAADNYHTMIVWSGNDVADESNDELRILCKAHLVARAEYRFPMPQLHIVAEKESMSRRFTALLAPSHGDPIDHSLANFPALARLSSQQLEAVRVKFTFYDPESDPSFRSWFWNVASATSTSKDEGISLCE
;
A
#
# COMPACT_ATOMS: atom_id res chain seq x y z
N ALA A 1 12.96 8.19 2.47
CA ALA A 1 12.46 8.83 3.72
C ALA A 1 11.07 9.46 3.56
N LEU A 2 10.85 10.33 2.56
CA LEU A 2 9.60 11.08 2.39
C LEU A 2 8.34 10.22 2.22
N ARG A 3 8.40 9.14 1.44
CA ARG A 3 7.27 8.19 1.31
C ARG A 3 6.82 7.65 2.68
N ARG A 4 7.75 7.30 3.56
CA ARG A 4 7.41 6.82 4.92
C ARG A 4 6.75 7.91 5.77
N LEU A 5 7.17 9.17 5.63
CA LEU A 5 6.51 10.29 6.33
C LEU A 5 5.08 10.50 5.81
N TYR A 6 4.87 10.37 4.50
CA TYR A 6 3.54 10.40 3.91
C TYR A 6 2.64 9.29 4.48
N TYR A 7 3.12 8.04 4.54
CA TYR A 7 2.36 6.93 5.13
C TYR A 7 2.15 7.10 6.64
N LEU A 8 3.14 7.57 7.40
CA LEU A 8 3.01 7.84 8.83
C LEU A 8 1.91 8.89 9.10
N ARG A 9 1.85 9.96 8.30
CA ARG A 9 0.82 11.01 8.41
C ARG A 9 -0.59 10.47 8.25
N ARG A 10 -0.80 9.60 7.26
CA ARG A 10 -2.13 9.04 6.95
C ARG A 10 -2.48 7.80 7.78
N GLY A 11 -1.47 7.10 8.27
CA GLY A 11 -1.60 5.85 9.00
C GLY A 11 -2.12 6.00 10.43
N PRO A 12 -2.43 4.88 11.10
CA PRO A 12 -3.12 4.85 12.39
C PRO A 12 -2.29 5.40 13.56
N LEU A 13 -0.98 5.60 13.37
CA LEU A 13 -0.10 6.16 14.38
C LEU A 13 -0.41 7.64 14.63
N LEU A 14 -0.56 8.44 13.57
CA LEU A 14 -0.80 9.88 13.68
C LEU A 14 -2.25 10.25 13.37
N ASN A 15 -2.83 9.71 12.30
CA ASN A 15 -4.18 10.07 11.90
C ASN A 15 -5.19 9.41 12.87
N PRO A 16 -6.03 10.20 13.57
CA PRO A 16 -7.07 9.62 14.40
C PRO A 16 -8.06 8.80 13.57
N GLY A 17 -8.33 9.21 12.32
CA GLY A 17 -9.30 8.62 11.42
C GLY A 17 -10.72 8.51 12.01
N PRO A 18 -11.76 8.32 11.20
CA PRO A 18 -13.11 8.06 11.72
C PRO A 18 -13.29 6.63 12.28
N MET A 19 -12.22 5.80 12.33
CA MET A 19 -12.34 4.34 12.25
C MET A 19 -11.66 3.54 13.38
N ARG A 20 -10.99 4.18 14.35
CA ARG A 20 -10.34 3.44 15.45
C ARG A 20 -10.71 3.99 16.83
N SER A 21 -10.86 3.08 17.79
CA SER A 21 -11.15 3.45 19.17
C SER A 21 -9.95 4.20 19.79
N LEU A 22 -10.17 4.83 20.95
CA LEU A 22 -9.06 5.42 21.71
C LEU A 22 -8.06 4.34 22.17
N ASP A 23 -8.57 3.18 22.54
CA ASP A 23 -7.76 2.07 23.07
C ASP A 23 -6.88 1.45 21.98
N ASP A 24 -7.42 1.17 20.79
CA ASP A 24 -6.65 0.63 19.65
C ASP A 24 -5.48 1.56 19.28
N ARG A 25 -5.70 2.87 19.38
CA ARG A 25 -4.68 3.88 19.09
C ARG A 25 -3.61 3.91 20.18
N ALA A 26 -4.01 3.85 21.44
CA ALA A 26 -3.09 3.83 22.57
C ALA A 26 -2.20 2.59 22.53
N GLU A 27 -2.76 1.43 22.20
CA GLU A 27 -2.04 0.17 22.03
C GLU A 27 -0.94 0.29 20.97
N ILE A 28 -1.29 0.68 19.75
CA ILE A 28 -0.35 0.73 18.62
C ILE A 28 0.76 1.75 18.85
N ARG A 29 0.43 2.91 19.43
CA ARG A 29 1.43 3.93 19.79
C ARG A 29 2.37 3.44 20.88
N SER A 30 1.84 2.72 21.87
CA SER A 30 2.64 2.12 22.94
C SER A 30 3.61 1.07 22.41
N LEU A 31 3.19 0.26 21.44
CA LEU A 31 4.08 -0.68 20.75
C LEU A 31 5.17 0.05 19.95
N PHE A 32 4.79 1.04 19.14
CA PHE A 32 5.72 1.81 18.31
C PHE A 32 6.85 2.47 19.10
N ILE A 33 6.59 2.98 20.30
CA ILE A 33 7.62 3.64 21.13
C ILE A 33 8.61 2.64 21.72
N ARG A 34 8.23 1.36 21.85
CA ARG A 34 9.03 0.31 22.50
C ARG A 34 9.78 -0.59 21.53
N PHE A 35 9.41 -0.56 20.25
CA PHE A 35 9.88 -1.53 19.27
C PHE A 35 11.17 -1.10 18.57
N PRO A 36 11.96 -2.07 18.09
CA PRO A 36 13.17 -1.78 17.33
C PRO A 36 12.83 -1.01 16.04
N MET A 37 13.83 -0.30 15.50
CA MET A 37 13.63 0.58 14.35
C MET A 37 13.01 -0.14 13.14
N GLU A 38 13.42 -1.38 12.84
CA GLU A 38 12.90 -2.13 11.69
C GLU A 38 11.40 -2.39 11.79
N ASP A 39 10.93 -2.76 12.98
CA ASP A 39 9.51 -2.96 13.27
C ASP A 39 8.75 -1.63 13.13
N CYS A 40 9.28 -0.57 13.72
CA CYS A 40 8.72 0.77 13.61
C CYS A 40 8.61 1.23 12.15
N LEU A 41 9.60 0.95 11.32
CA LEU A 41 9.59 1.26 9.89
C LEU A 41 8.46 0.50 9.15
N CYS A 42 8.19 -0.74 9.53
CA CYS A 42 7.07 -1.53 8.99
C CYS A 42 5.70 -1.05 9.53
N MET A 43 5.64 -0.55 10.76
CA MET A 43 4.44 0.08 11.32
C MET A 43 4.09 1.42 10.65
N MET A 44 5.09 2.12 10.11
CA MET A 44 4.91 3.43 9.44
C MET A 44 4.33 3.31 8.04
N ALA A 45 4.77 2.30 7.27
CA ALA A 45 4.39 2.12 5.89
C ALA A 45 4.28 0.62 5.58
N PRO A 46 3.17 0.18 4.96
CA PRO A 46 3.02 -1.22 4.61
C PRO A 46 4.05 -1.63 3.54
N LEU A 47 4.50 -2.87 3.63
CA LEU A 47 5.35 -3.50 2.63
C LEU A 47 4.50 -4.46 1.79
N LEU A 48 4.68 -4.44 0.47
CA LEU A 48 3.88 -5.24 -0.46
C LEU A 48 4.77 -6.07 -1.36
N TRP A 49 4.33 -7.28 -1.63
CA TRP A 49 4.87 -8.16 -2.65
C TRP A 49 3.76 -8.66 -3.55
N ARG A 50 4.01 -8.67 -4.86
CA ARG A 50 3.07 -9.11 -5.88
C ARG A 50 3.60 -10.38 -6.54
N CYS A 51 2.71 -11.32 -6.80
CA CYS A 51 2.92 -12.40 -7.76
C CYS A 51 1.67 -12.56 -8.63
N GLY A 52 1.78 -13.32 -9.70
CA GLY A 52 0.66 -13.64 -10.59
C GLY A 52 0.87 -14.97 -11.32
N PRO A 53 -0.14 -15.44 -12.07
CA PRO A 53 -0.08 -16.75 -12.72
C PRO A 53 1.10 -16.91 -13.69
N ASN A 54 1.51 -15.81 -14.33
CA ASN A 54 2.63 -15.78 -15.27
C ASN A 54 3.95 -15.30 -14.65
N GLU A 55 3.90 -14.86 -13.39
CA GLU A 55 5.01 -14.26 -12.65
C GLU A 55 4.93 -14.76 -11.19
N PRO A 56 5.29 -16.04 -10.94
CA PRO A 56 5.05 -16.66 -9.64
C PRO A 56 5.98 -16.14 -8.54
N ASP A 57 7.08 -15.48 -8.91
CA ASP A 57 8.01 -14.89 -7.96
C ASP A 57 7.42 -13.64 -7.27
N LEU A 58 7.73 -13.48 -5.99
CA LEU A 58 7.30 -12.32 -5.20
C LEU A 58 8.15 -11.09 -5.53
N GLU A 59 7.58 -10.15 -6.28
CA GLU A 59 8.17 -8.85 -6.60
C GLU A 59 7.74 -7.79 -5.58
N GLU A 60 8.68 -7.11 -4.93
CA GLU A 60 8.36 -5.98 -4.05
C GLU A 60 7.82 -4.80 -4.87
N ILE A 61 6.70 -4.24 -4.42
CA ILE A 61 5.94 -3.20 -5.15
C ILE A 61 5.54 -2.04 -4.23
N PRO A 62 5.30 -0.85 -4.77
CA PRO A 62 4.94 0.30 -3.95
C PRO A 62 3.54 0.13 -3.32
N PRO A 63 3.30 0.66 -2.10
CA PRO A 63 2.04 0.50 -1.37
C PRO A 63 0.93 1.42 -1.89
N GLU A 64 0.55 1.26 -3.15
CA GLU A 64 -0.32 2.18 -3.85
C GLU A 64 -1.50 1.48 -4.51
N THR A 65 -2.59 2.21 -4.74
CA THR A 65 -3.80 1.63 -5.35
C THR A 65 -3.56 1.07 -6.74
N LEU A 66 -2.56 1.61 -7.47
CA LEU A 66 -2.15 1.08 -8.77
C LEU A 66 -1.54 -0.33 -8.69
N ALA A 67 -1.19 -0.84 -7.51
CA ALA A 67 -0.74 -2.22 -7.32
C ALA A 67 -1.86 -3.26 -7.46
N LEU A 68 -3.13 -2.84 -7.34
CA LEU A 68 -4.27 -3.75 -7.22
C LEU A 68 -4.73 -4.27 -8.60
N TRP A 69 -3.90 -5.08 -9.25
CA TRP A 69 -4.22 -5.66 -10.56
C TRP A 69 -5.16 -6.86 -10.44
N GLY A 70 -6.08 -7.01 -11.39
CA GLY A 70 -7.06 -8.11 -11.39
C GLY A 70 -6.42 -9.49 -11.45
N ASN A 71 -5.29 -9.62 -12.14
CA ASN A 71 -4.56 -10.87 -12.38
C ASN A 71 -3.38 -11.10 -11.41
N SER A 72 -3.47 -10.58 -10.18
CA SER A 72 -2.36 -10.65 -9.21
C SER A 72 -2.82 -11.01 -7.81
N VAL A 73 -1.91 -11.66 -7.07
CA VAL A 73 -2.03 -11.88 -5.62
C VAL A 73 -0.99 -11.00 -4.94
N ILE A 74 -1.38 -10.34 -3.85
CA ILE A 74 -0.54 -9.42 -3.10
C ILE A 74 -0.41 -9.91 -1.66
N ALA A 75 0.83 -10.09 -1.21
CA ALA A 75 1.17 -10.18 0.19
C ALA A 75 1.44 -8.78 0.73
N ALA A 76 0.74 -8.37 1.79
CA ALA A 76 0.91 -7.07 2.42
C ALA A 76 1.19 -7.23 3.91
N ASP A 77 2.18 -6.49 4.38
CA ASP A 77 2.67 -6.51 5.75
C ASP A 77 2.66 -5.09 6.31
N ASN A 78 1.75 -4.81 7.24
CA ASN A 78 1.63 -3.54 7.94
C ASN A 78 1.99 -3.66 9.43
N TYR A 79 2.89 -4.59 9.74
CA TYR A 79 3.33 -4.98 11.08
C TYR A 79 2.24 -5.62 11.96
N HIS A 80 1.17 -4.89 12.29
CA HIS A 80 0.07 -5.33 13.16
C HIS A 80 -0.98 -6.18 12.44
N THR A 81 -1.02 -6.07 11.13
CA THR A 81 -1.95 -6.80 10.27
C THR A 81 -1.23 -7.19 9.00
N MET A 82 -1.41 -8.46 8.63
CA MET A 82 -0.93 -9.03 7.38
C MET A 82 -2.13 -9.37 6.52
N ILE A 83 -2.02 -9.15 5.22
CA ILE A 83 -3.11 -9.37 4.27
C ILE A 83 -2.58 -10.11 3.05
N VAL A 84 -3.25 -11.19 2.66
CA VAL A 84 -3.16 -11.76 1.32
C VAL A 84 -4.39 -11.28 0.56
N TRP A 85 -4.17 -10.49 -0.48
CA TRP A 85 -5.22 -9.94 -1.32
C TRP A 85 -5.18 -10.59 -2.71
N SER A 86 -6.31 -11.08 -3.20
CA SER A 86 -6.45 -11.62 -4.55
C SER A 86 -7.21 -10.65 -5.44
N GLY A 87 -6.67 -10.35 -6.61
CA GLY A 87 -7.40 -9.67 -7.67
C GLY A 87 -8.57 -10.50 -8.19
N ASN A 88 -9.54 -9.83 -8.81
CA ASN A 88 -10.78 -10.46 -9.28
C ASN A 88 -10.57 -11.66 -10.23
N ASP A 89 -9.47 -11.69 -10.99
CA ASP A 89 -9.21 -12.70 -12.00
C ASP A 89 -8.42 -13.91 -11.47
N VAL A 90 -7.95 -13.83 -10.22
CA VAL A 90 -7.18 -14.89 -9.52
C VAL A 90 -7.78 -15.25 -8.16
N ALA A 91 -9.04 -14.89 -7.93
CA ALA A 91 -9.75 -15.15 -6.68
C ALA A 91 -10.26 -16.60 -6.56
N ASP A 92 -10.24 -17.37 -7.66
CA ASP A 92 -10.67 -18.76 -7.71
C ASP A 92 -9.64 -19.72 -7.10
N GLU A 93 -10.06 -20.97 -6.85
CA GLU A 93 -9.25 -22.04 -6.25
C GLU A 93 -8.06 -22.44 -7.13
N SER A 94 -8.12 -22.19 -8.45
CA SER A 94 -7.03 -22.53 -9.38
C SER A 94 -5.71 -21.81 -9.07
N ASN A 95 -5.78 -20.69 -8.34
CA ASN A 95 -4.65 -19.86 -7.95
C ASN A 95 -4.29 -19.97 -6.45
N ASP A 96 -4.71 -21.04 -5.76
CA ASP A 96 -4.42 -21.24 -4.32
C ASP A 96 -2.92 -21.31 -4.02
N GLU A 97 -2.12 -21.87 -4.92
CA GLU A 97 -0.67 -21.98 -4.73
C GLU A 97 0.00 -20.60 -4.55
N LEU A 98 -0.46 -19.58 -5.28
CA LEU A 98 0.02 -18.21 -5.13
C LEU A 98 -0.34 -17.63 -3.75
N ARG A 99 -1.57 -17.89 -3.26
CA ARG A 99 -1.99 -17.46 -1.93
C ARG A 99 -1.21 -18.17 -0.82
N ILE A 100 -0.92 -19.46 -1.00
CA ILE A 100 -0.10 -20.26 -0.08
C ILE A 100 1.32 -19.69 -0.03
N LEU A 101 1.91 -19.36 -1.17
CA LEU A 101 3.22 -18.71 -1.26
C LEU A 101 3.23 -17.37 -0.51
N CYS A 102 2.27 -16.48 -0.79
CA CYS A 102 2.13 -15.20 -0.10
C CYS A 102 1.97 -15.37 1.42
N LYS A 103 1.13 -16.32 1.85
CA LYS A 103 0.93 -16.63 3.27
C LYS A 103 2.21 -17.12 3.93
N ALA A 104 2.92 -18.07 3.30
CA ALA A 104 4.18 -18.59 3.82
C ALA A 104 5.22 -17.49 3.98
N HIS A 105 5.33 -16.61 2.98
CA HIS A 105 6.20 -15.44 3.03
C HIS A 105 5.88 -14.52 4.22
N LEU A 106 4.60 -14.16 4.41
CA LEU A 106 4.17 -13.31 5.51
C LEU A 106 4.39 -13.95 6.89
N VAL A 107 4.11 -15.25 7.03
CA VAL A 107 4.35 -15.98 8.29
C VAL A 107 5.84 -16.02 8.63
N ALA A 108 6.71 -16.28 7.65
CA ALA A 108 8.16 -16.26 7.87
C ALA A 108 8.64 -14.87 8.32
N ARG A 109 8.11 -13.80 7.72
CA ARG A 109 8.43 -12.42 8.12
C ARG A 109 7.96 -12.05 9.53
N ALA A 110 6.92 -12.70 10.03
CA ALA A 110 6.33 -12.45 11.33
C ALA A 110 6.79 -13.43 12.43
N GLU A 111 7.69 -14.37 12.12
CA GLU A 111 8.08 -15.47 13.01
C GLU A 111 8.47 -15.01 14.42
N TYR A 112 9.20 -13.90 14.52
CA TYR A 112 9.69 -13.35 15.79
C TYR A 112 8.94 -12.11 16.28
N ARG A 113 7.79 -11.79 15.67
CA ARG A 113 7.05 -10.57 16.02
C ARG A 113 6.18 -10.77 17.25
N PHE A 114 6.11 -9.71 18.04
CA PHE A 114 5.18 -9.60 19.14
C PHE A 114 4.44 -8.26 19.05
N PRO A 115 3.11 -8.21 19.22
CA PRO A 115 2.20 -9.37 19.20
C PRO A 115 2.18 -10.04 17.82
N MET A 116 1.75 -11.31 17.78
CA MET A 116 1.55 -12.02 16.51
C MET A 116 0.48 -11.28 15.68
N PRO A 117 0.79 -10.83 14.45
CA PRO A 117 -0.17 -10.11 13.64
C PRO A 117 -1.31 -10.99 13.14
N GLN A 118 -2.48 -10.39 13.00
CA GLN A 118 -3.62 -11.04 12.35
C GLN A 118 -3.37 -11.16 10.85
N LEU A 119 -3.54 -12.36 10.31
CA LEU A 119 -3.48 -12.62 8.87
C LEU A 119 -4.90 -12.69 8.29
N HIS A 120 -5.20 -11.83 7.32
CA HIS A 120 -6.45 -11.88 6.57
C HIS A 120 -6.18 -12.34 5.13
N ILE A 121 -7.00 -13.24 4.63
CA ILE A 121 -7.03 -13.61 3.22
C ILE A 121 -8.33 -13.04 2.67
N VAL A 122 -8.23 -12.18 1.65
CA VAL A 122 -9.36 -11.43 1.11
C VAL A 122 -9.28 -11.37 -0.41
N ALA A 123 -10.43 -11.25 -1.05
CA ALA A 123 -10.53 -11.04 -2.50
C ALA A 123 -11.04 -9.64 -2.84
N GLU A 124 -10.77 -9.21 -4.07
CA GLU A 124 -11.32 -7.99 -4.64
C GLU A 124 -12.86 -7.97 -4.49
N LYS A 125 -13.43 -6.80 -4.15
CA LYS A 125 -14.87 -6.56 -3.88
C LYS A 125 -15.39 -7.14 -2.57
N GLU A 126 -14.60 -7.89 -1.79
CA GLU A 126 -15.01 -8.27 -0.44
C GLU A 126 -15.01 -7.08 0.51
N SER A 127 -15.92 -7.10 1.48
CA SER A 127 -16.02 -6.06 2.52
C SER A 127 -14.70 -5.84 3.25
N MET A 128 -13.93 -6.90 3.54
CA MET A 128 -12.65 -6.79 4.23
C MET A 128 -11.53 -6.20 3.36
N SER A 129 -11.63 -6.27 2.03
CA SER A 129 -10.66 -5.68 1.09
C SER A 129 -10.53 -4.15 1.25
N ARG A 130 -11.56 -3.47 1.76
CA ARG A 130 -11.50 -2.03 2.03
C ARG A 130 -10.46 -1.68 3.10
N ARG A 131 -10.21 -2.58 4.07
CA ARG A 131 -9.18 -2.37 5.09
C ARG A 131 -7.79 -2.35 4.46
N PHE A 132 -7.54 -3.22 3.48
CA PHE A 132 -6.30 -3.20 2.73
C PHE A 132 -6.18 -1.94 1.86
N THR A 133 -7.23 -1.63 1.10
CA THR A 133 -7.26 -0.46 0.20
C THR A 133 -6.97 0.84 0.95
N ALA A 134 -7.52 1.00 2.16
CA ALA A 134 -7.29 2.17 3.01
C ALA A 134 -5.83 2.37 3.46
N LEU A 135 -4.98 1.34 3.35
CA LEU A 135 -3.55 1.44 3.66
C LEU A 135 -2.73 1.94 2.46
N LEU A 136 -3.30 1.93 1.25
CA LEU A 136 -2.59 2.21 0.01
C LEU A 136 -2.72 3.67 -0.41
N ALA A 137 -1.66 4.26 -0.94
CA ALA A 137 -1.71 5.63 -1.46
C ALA A 137 -2.62 5.67 -2.70
N PRO A 138 -3.52 6.65 -2.84
CA PRO A 138 -4.45 6.73 -3.95
C PRO A 138 -3.80 7.27 -5.23
N SER A 139 -2.87 6.51 -5.81
CA SER A 139 -2.15 6.90 -7.04
C SER A 139 -2.93 6.64 -8.34
N HIS A 140 -4.11 6.02 -8.27
CA HIS A 140 -4.98 5.82 -9.43
C HIS A 140 -5.41 7.16 -10.08
N GLY A 141 -5.49 8.23 -9.29
CA GLY A 141 -5.78 9.59 -9.75
C GLY A 141 -4.57 10.37 -10.26
N ASP A 142 -3.35 9.82 -10.20
CA ASP A 142 -2.15 10.51 -10.67
C ASP A 142 -2.03 10.51 -12.21
N PRO A 143 -1.31 11.50 -12.80
CA PRO A 143 -1.00 11.51 -14.23
C PRO A 143 -0.23 10.24 -14.65
N ILE A 144 -0.56 9.69 -15.82
CA ILE A 144 -0.02 8.39 -16.25
C ILE A 144 1.50 8.38 -16.37
N ASP A 145 2.10 9.46 -16.88
CA ASP A 145 3.55 9.56 -17.05
C ASP A 145 4.28 9.46 -15.69
N HIS A 146 3.69 10.06 -14.66
CA HIS A 146 4.21 9.98 -13.29
C HIS A 146 4.05 8.56 -12.73
N SER A 147 2.92 7.92 -12.98
CA SER A 147 2.66 6.55 -12.55
C SER A 147 3.64 5.56 -13.18
N LEU A 148 3.92 5.69 -14.47
CA LEU A 148 4.89 4.84 -15.19
C LEU A 148 6.33 5.06 -14.68
N ALA A 149 6.71 6.29 -14.36
CA ALA A 149 8.03 6.59 -13.80
C ALA A 149 8.23 5.98 -12.40
N ASN A 150 7.20 6.01 -11.56
CA ASN A 150 7.27 5.54 -10.17
C ASN A 150 6.91 4.07 -9.98
N PHE A 151 6.21 3.49 -10.95
CA PHE A 151 5.83 2.09 -10.95
C PHE A 151 6.00 1.47 -12.35
N PRO A 152 7.25 1.18 -12.75
CA PRO A 152 7.56 0.71 -14.11
C PRO A 152 6.86 -0.59 -14.51
N ALA A 153 6.47 -1.42 -13.53
CA ALA A 153 5.74 -2.67 -13.80
C ALA A 153 4.38 -2.41 -14.49
N LEU A 154 3.80 -1.20 -14.37
CA LEU A 154 2.60 -0.81 -15.11
C LEU A 154 2.79 -0.88 -16.63
N ALA A 155 4.01 -0.73 -17.13
CA ALA A 155 4.30 -0.85 -18.55
C ALA A 155 4.10 -2.28 -19.09
N ARG A 156 4.00 -3.29 -18.20
CA ARG A 156 3.68 -4.68 -18.57
C ARG A 156 2.19 -4.89 -18.84
N LEU A 157 1.34 -3.98 -18.37
CA LEU A 157 -0.11 -4.08 -18.56
C LEU A 157 -0.50 -3.67 -19.98
N SER A 158 -1.49 -4.37 -20.54
CA SER A 158 -2.18 -3.87 -21.73
C SER A 158 -2.94 -2.57 -21.41
N SER A 159 -3.22 -1.75 -22.42
CA SER A 159 -3.97 -0.50 -22.24
C SER A 159 -5.32 -0.69 -21.56
N GLN A 160 -6.00 -1.82 -21.82
CA GLN A 160 -7.26 -2.16 -21.16
C GLN A 160 -7.09 -2.48 -19.67
N GLN A 161 -6.06 -3.27 -19.32
CA GLN A 161 -5.77 -3.60 -17.92
C GLN A 161 -5.34 -2.36 -17.13
N LEU A 162 -4.52 -1.50 -17.73
CA LEU A 162 -4.09 -0.26 -17.13
C LEU A 162 -5.28 0.65 -16.84
N GLU A 163 -6.17 0.84 -17.81
CA GLU A 163 -7.37 1.64 -17.61
C GLU A 163 -8.28 1.04 -16.54
N ALA A 164 -8.48 -0.29 -16.55
CA ALA A 164 -9.26 -0.99 -15.54
C ALA A 164 -8.73 -0.77 -14.11
N VAL A 165 -7.41 -0.73 -13.92
CA VAL A 165 -6.79 -0.43 -12.62
C VAL A 165 -7.01 1.03 -12.22
N ARG A 166 -6.95 1.97 -13.17
CA ARG A 166 -7.11 3.41 -12.89
C ARG A 166 -8.55 3.80 -12.54
N VAL A 167 -9.54 3.21 -13.21
CA VAL A 167 -10.96 3.51 -12.95
C VAL A 167 -11.56 2.68 -11.81
N LYS A 168 -10.77 1.80 -11.18
CA LYS A 168 -11.23 0.90 -10.10
C LYS A 168 -11.77 1.66 -8.87
N PHE A 169 -11.21 2.84 -8.58
CA PHE A 169 -11.55 3.64 -7.42
C PHE A 169 -12.21 4.96 -7.84
N THR A 170 -13.54 4.95 -7.94
CA THR A 170 -14.33 6.13 -8.34
C THR A 170 -14.71 7.01 -7.16
N PHE A 171 -14.83 6.44 -5.96
CA PHE A 171 -15.11 7.16 -4.72
C PHE A 171 -13.80 7.58 -4.06
N TYR A 172 -13.18 8.62 -4.62
CA TYR A 172 -11.92 9.18 -4.17
C TYR A 172 -12.00 10.71 -4.17
N ASP A 173 -11.58 11.33 -3.06
CA ASP A 173 -11.45 12.77 -2.94
C ASP A 173 -9.97 13.15 -2.71
N PRO A 174 -9.30 13.75 -3.71
CA PRO A 174 -7.90 14.12 -3.63
C PRO A 174 -7.61 15.24 -2.63
N GLU A 175 -8.61 16.01 -2.19
CA GLU A 175 -8.42 17.06 -1.19
C GLU A 175 -8.29 16.46 0.22
N SER A 176 -9.08 15.44 0.54
CA SER A 176 -9.07 14.79 1.85
C SER A 176 -8.00 13.69 2.01
N ASP A 177 -7.73 12.89 0.97
CA ASP A 177 -6.64 11.88 0.98
C ASP A 177 -5.74 12.05 -0.25
N PRO A 178 -4.85 13.07 -0.29
CA PRO A 178 -4.02 13.29 -1.48
C PRO A 178 -3.07 12.11 -1.75
N SER A 179 -2.82 11.82 -3.03
CA SER A 179 -1.76 10.91 -3.47
C SER A 179 -0.38 11.35 -2.95
N PHE A 180 0.59 10.43 -2.93
CA PHE A 180 1.97 10.77 -2.53
C PHE A 180 2.52 11.92 -3.38
N ARG A 181 2.27 11.88 -4.70
CA ARG A 181 2.65 12.93 -5.64
C ARG A 181 2.10 14.29 -5.21
N SER A 182 0.78 14.37 -5.03
CA SER A 182 0.09 15.62 -4.73
C SER A 182 0.54 16.19 -3.39
N TRP A 183 0.68 15.33 -2.37
CA TRP A 183 1.22 15.72 -1.08
C TRP A 183 2.67 16.21 -1.18
N PHE A 184 3.54 15.50 -1.91
CA PHE A 184 4.94 15.87 -2.08
C PHE A 184 5.06 17.26 -2.69
N TRP A 185 4.33 17.54 -3.78
CA TRP A 185 4.38 18.85 -4.42
C TRP A 185 3.83 19.96 -3.53
N ASN A 186 2.79 19.70 -2.73
CA ASN A 186 2.28 20.68 -1.78
C ASN A 186 3.29 21.00 -0.68
N VAL A 187 3.99 19.99 -0.16
CA VAL A 187 5.04 20.20 0.85
C VAL A 187 6.26 20.88 0.24
N ALA A 188 6.72 20.42 -0.92
CA ALA A 188 7.88 20.96 -1.62
C ALA A 188 7.66 22.42 -2.05
N SER A 189 6.47 22.75 -2.57
CA SER A 189 6.11 24.12 -2.94
C SER A 189 5.93 25.05 -1.73
N ALA A 190 5.48 24.53 -0.59
CA ALA A 190 5.43 25.30 0.65
C ALA A 190 6.84 25.63 1.20
N THR A 191 7.81 24.73 0.99
CA THR A 191 9.22 24.99 1.32
C THR A 191 9.92 25.90 0.32
N SER A 192 9.46 25.97 -0.95
CA SER A 192 10.00 26.90 -1.95
C SER A 192 9.34 28.28 -1.79
N THR A 193 9.64 28.98 -0.70
CA THR A 193 9.35 30.42 -0.58
C THR A 193 10.18 31.25 -1.57
N SER A 194 11.20 30.66 -2.22
CA SER A 194 11.77 31.13 -3.48
C SER A 194 11.12 30.39 -4.65
N LYS A 195 10.18 31.05 -5.33
CA LYS A 195 9.40 30.49 -6.46
C LYS A 195 10.22 30.18 -7.73
N ASP A 196 11.55 30.26 -7.70
CA ASP A 196 12.38 30.28 -8.91
C ASP A 196 13.23 29.02 -9.16
N GLU A 197 13.28 28.04 -8.26
CA GLU A 197 14.05 26.81 -8.48
C GLU A 197 13.14 25.58 -8.40
N GLY A 198 12.80 25.03 -9.56
CA GLY A 198 11.98 23.83 -9.70
C GLY A 198 12.73 22.61 -9.16
N ILE A 199 12.21 22.01 -8.08
CA ILE A 199 12.72 20.74 -7.56
C ILE A 199 12.26 19.61 -8.48
N SER A 200 13.19 18.96 -9.18
CA SER A 200 12.93 17.80 -10.03
C SER A 200 12.81 16.52 -9.18
N LEU A 201 11.90 15.62 -9.56
CA LEU A 201 11.59 14.36 -8.86
C LEU A 201 12.53 13.19 -9.24
N CYS A 202 13.67 13.46 -9.88
CA CYS A 202 14.56 12.45 -10.46
C CYS A 202 15.99 12.45 -9.88
N GLU A 203 16.13 12.57 -8.56
CA GLU A 203 17.37 12.22 -7.83
C GLU A 203 17.07 11.41 -6.58
#